data_AF-A0A5N4AZU7-F1
#
_entry.id   AF-A0A5N4AZU7-F1
#
_cell.length_a   1.000
_cell.length_b   1.000
_cell.length_c   1.000
_cell.angle_alpha   90.00
_cell.angle_beta   90.00
_cell.angle_gamma   90.00
#
_symmetry.space_group_name_H-M   'P 1'
#
loop_
_entity.id
_entity.type
_entity.pdbx_description
1 polymer ?
#
loop_
_entity_poly.entity_id
_entity_poly.type
_entity_poly.pdbx_seq_one_letter_code
_entity_poly.pdbx_strand_id
1 'polypeptide(L)'
;ELCNLEGKKFPLAARAVLHNTYVDDILAGGDTVEEVIQLRDELIQLLSNGSFELHKWCSNNPSILNGIPIELQHFDEREMNHDLIVKTLGLSFDVKLDMFKISSPKESITKANTKRKILSFLCKFYDPLGLVGPLFVSAKIIMQRLWLKKIDWDDILSDELLETWEEFVENLRKMEPINIPRYLQLNSHATSELVGFCDASMFAYGAVVYIRTVNETVTSTLLCSKSRIAPLNKKLTIPRLELNSALLLANVIHKVYSVLKKRINKVYLYSDSNIVLAWIKTNSVKLNPCGKQNNKDSRLNERYAMV
;
A
#
# COMPACT_ATOMS: atom_id res chain seq x y z
N GLU A 1 -7.46 4.75 27.63
CA GLU A 1 -8.14 5.14 28.89
C GLU A 1 -8.65 6.58 28.83
N LEU A 2 -7.78 7.55 28.51
CA LEU A 2 -8.12 8.97 28.33
C LEU A 2 -9.36 9.20 27.43
N CYS A 3 -9.44 8.55 26.26
CA CYS A 3 -10.60 8.65 25.38
C CYS A 3 -11.91 8.10 26.00
N ASN A 4 -11.83 7.12 26.92
CA ASN A 4 -13.02 6.58 27.58
C ASN A 4 -13.54 7.53 28.67
N LEU A 5 -12.64 8.24 29.35
CA LEU A 5 -12.97 9.15 30.44
C LEU A 5 -13.44 10.51 29.91
N GLU A 6 -12.69 11.11 28.97
CA GLU A 6 -12.88 12.49 28.53
C GLU A 6 -13.42 12.60 27.09
N GLY A 7 -13.50 11.49 26.34
CA GLY A 7 -13.85 11.51 24.92
C GLY A 7 -15.27 11.97 24.60
N LYS A 8 -16.18 12.03 25.59
CA LYS A 8 -17.52 12.63 25.42
C LYS A 8 -17.45 14.15 25.25
N LYS A 9 -16.46 14.81 25.86
CA LYS A 9 -16.24 16.27 25.72
C LYS A 9 -15.52 16.61 24.42
N PHE A 10 -14.70 15.69 23.93
CA PHE A 10 -13.84 15.86 22.75
C PHE A 10 -14.07 14.73 21.72
N PRO A 11 -15.25 14.69 21.08
CA PRO A 11 -15.65 13.56 20.25
C PRO A 11 -14.82 13.39 18.97
N LEU A 12 -14.31 14.47 18.38
CA LEU A 12 -13.46 14.41 17.19
C LEU A 12 -12.07 13.89 17.57
N ALA A 13 -11.49 14.45 18.63
CA ALA A 13 -10.19 14.02 19.14
C ALA A 13 -10.19 12.57 19.61
N ALA A 14 -11.22 12.15 20.36
CA ALA A 14 -11.32 10.76 20.82
C ALA A 14 -11.38 9.78 19.65
N ARG A 15 -12.11 10.12 18.58
CA ARG A 15 -12.17 9.31 17.36
C ARG A 15 -10.80 9.25 16.67
N ALA A 16 -10.11 10.39 16.55
CA ALA A 16 -8.79 10.45 15.94
C ALA A 16 -7.77 9.62 16.75
N VAL A 17 -7.75 9.75 18.08
CA VAL A 17 -6.81 8.99 18.93
C VAL A 17 -7.06 7.48 18.82
N LEU A 18 -8.32 7.04 18.75
CA LEU A 18 -8.66 5.60 18.67
C LEU A 18 -8.41 4.96 17.30
N HIS A 19 -8.48 5.73 16.21
CA HIS A 19 -8.51 5.17 14.85
C HIS A 19 -7.42 5.68 13.91
N ASN A 20 -6.79 6.80 14.25
CA ASN A 20 -5.82 7.51 13.40
C ASN A 20 -4.44 7.64 14.05
N THR A 21 -4.23 7.04 15.21
CA THR A 21 -2.93 6.99 15.89
C THR A 21 -2.14 5.79 15.41
N TYR A 22 -0.88 6.02 15.03
CA TYR A 22 0.10 4.98 14.78
C TYR A 22 1.33 5.25 15.65
N VAL A 23 1.51 4.43 16.70
CA VAL A 23 2.55 4.63 17.72
C VAL A 23 2.41 6.03 18.33
N ASP A 24 3.33 6.95 18.01
CA ASP A 24 3.38 8.30 18.56
C ASP A 24 2.78 9.35 17.61
N ASP A 25 2.44 8.96 16.38
CA ASP A 25 1.94 9.86 15.34
C ASP A 25 0.41 9.80 15.20
N ILE A 26 -0.23 10.95 15.05
CA ILE A 26 -1.67 11.06 14.78
C ILE A 26 -1.88 11.66 13.40
N LEU A 27 -2.46 10.87 12.49
CA LEU A 27 -2.72 11.27 11.10
C LEU A 27 -4.21 11.44 10.87
N ALA A 28 -4.72 12.65 11.09
CA ALA A 28 -6.14 12.95 10.98
C ALA A 28 -6.43 14.09 10.00
N GLY A 29 -7.67 14.14 9.52
CA GLY A 29 -8.16 15.16 8.58
C GLY A 29 -9.68 15.16 8.55
N GLY A 30 -10.25 16.05 7.73
CA GLY A 30 -11.68 16.29 7.63
C GLY A 30 -12.04 16.89 6.27
N ASP A 31 -13.33 17.10 6.05
CA ASP A 31 -13.85 17.57 4.75
C ASP A 31 -13.82 19.11 4.64
N THR A 32 -13.76 19.81 5.78
CA THR A 32 -13.66 21.28 5.84
C THR A 32 -12.52 21.75 6.74
N VAL A 33 -12.03 22.97 6.49
CA VAL A 33 -10.95 23.57 7.29
C VAL A 33 -11.41 23.79 8.74
N GLU A 34 -12.67 24.20 8.92
CA GLU A 34 -13.27 24.46 10.23
C GLU A 34 -13.36 23.18 11.07
N GLU A 35 -13.76 22.06 10.46
CA GLU A 35 -13.81 20.75 11.14
C GLU A 35 -12.41 20.33 11.60
N VAL A 36 -11.38 20.54 10.78
CA VAL A 36 -10.01 20.16 11.13
C VAL A 36 -9.41 21.08 12.20
N ILE A 37 -9.73 22.37 12.18
CA ILE A 37 -9.35 23.31 13.26
C ILE A 37 -9.99 22.87 14.59
N GLN A 38 -11.29 22.53 14.58
CA GLN A 38 -11.96 22.03 15.77
C GLN A 38 -11.31 20.73 16.27
N LEU A 39 -11.03 19.78 15.37
CA LEU A 39 -10.35 18.53 15.70
C LEU A 39 -8.96 18.78 16.34
N ARG A 40 -8.18 19.70 15.79
CA ARG A 40 -6.87 20.10 16.32
C ARG A 40 -7.00 20.62 17.76
N ASP A 41 -7.95 21.53 17.99
CA ASP A 41 -8.14 22.15 19.30
C ASP A 41 -8.64 21.13 20.33
N GLU A 42 -9.57 20.26 19.94
CA GLU A 42 -10.02 19.13 20.76
C GLU A 42 -8.86 18.16 21.08
N LEU A 43 -7.95 17.91 20.13
CA LEU A 43 -6.80 17.02 20.33
C LEU A 43 -5.84 17.58 21.38
N ILE A 44 -5.52 18.87 21.29
CA ILE A 44 -4.67 19.58 22.26
C ILE A 44 -5.29 19.51 23.66
N GLN A 45 -6.60 19.76 23.78
CA GLN A 45 -7.30 19.73 25.07
C GLN A 45 -7.42 18.31 25.64
N LEU A 46 -7.79 17.33 24.81
CA LEU A 46 -7.94 15.95 25.26
C LEU A 46 -6.60 15.37 25.74
N LEU A 47 -5.52 15.58 25.00
CA LEU A 47 -4.21 15.01 25.31
C LEU A 47 -3.50 15.75 26.45
N SER A 48 -3.70 17.06 26.60
CA SER A 48 -3.16 17.81 27.75
C SER A 48 -3.74 17.33 29.09
N ASN A 49 -4.99 16.85 29.13
CA ASN A 49 -5.56 16.20 30.31
C ASN A 49 -4.82 14.91 30.72
N GLY A 50 -4.13 14.26 29.77
CA GLY A 50 -3.25 13.11 30.02
C GLY A 50 -1.78 13.48 30.13
N SER A 51 -1.44 14.78 30.20
CA SER A 51 -0.06 15.29 30.16
C SER A 51 0.73 14.89 28.91
N PHE A 52 0.02 14.69 27.79
CA PHE A 52 0.64 14.48 26.47
C PHE A 52 0.66 15.80 25.71
N GLU A 53 1.86 16.32 25.45
CA GLU A 53 2.05 17.54 24.65
C GLU A 53 2.29 17.17 23.19
N LEU A 54 1.44 17.69 22.30
CA LEU A 54 1.57 17.50 20.85
C LEU A 54 2.61 18.46 20.26
N HIS A 55 3.52 17.92 19.47
CA HIS A 55 4.55 18.65 18.76
C HIS A 55 4.61 18.24 17.28
N LYS A 56 5.42 18.93 16.47
CA LYS A 56 5.64 18.63 15.05
C LYS A 56 4.38 18.71 14.19
N TRP A 57 3.63 19.80 14.35
CA TRP A 57 2.40 20.04 13.59
C TRP A 57 2.68 20.32 12.12
N CYS A 58 1.99 19.59 11.24
CA CYS A 58 2.05 19.77 9.80
C CYS A 58 0.63 19.77 9.20
N SER A 59 0.45 20.48 8.09
CA SER A 59 -0.84 20.56 7.39
C SER A 59 -0.65 20.95 5.92
N ASN A 60 -1.52 20.44 5.05
CA ASN A 60 -1.61 20.87 3.66
C ASN A 60 -2.26 22.27 3.51
N ASN A 61 -3.01 22.72 4.53
CA ASN A 61 -3.62 24.05 4.59
C ASN A 61 -3.00 24.86 5.76
N PRO A 62 -2.32 25.99 5.48
CA PRO A 62 -1.68 26.81 6.52
C PRO A 62 -2.65 27.35 7.57
N SER A 63 -3.92 27.59 7.22
CA SER A 63 -4.92 28.12 8.15
C SER A 63 -5.17 27.19 9.35
N ILE A 64 -4.96 25.89 9.17
CA ILE A 64 -5.08 24.88 10.24
C ILE A 64 -3.96 25.03 11.28
N LEU A 65 -2.85 25.68 10.95
CA LEU A 65 -1.73 25.89 11.88
C LEU A 65 -1.83 27.24 12.62
N ASN A 66 -2.82 28.08 12.30
CA ASN A 66 -3.02 29.36 12.97
C ASN A 66 -3.28 29.16 14.47
N GLY A 67 -2.43 29.74 15.33
CA GLY A 67 -2.50 29.59 16.78
C GLY A 67 -1.57 28.51 17.36
N ILE A 68 -0.91 27.72 16.52
CA ILE A 68 0.18 26.83 16.95
C ILE A 68 1.49 27.62 16.95
N PRO A 69 2.28 27.61 18.04
CA PRO A 69 3.61 28.23 18.08
C PRO A 69 4.49 27.77 16.92
N ILE A 70 5.25 28.68 16.31
CA ILE A 70 6.10 28.40 15.15
C ILE A 70 7.13 27.31 15.45
N GLU A 71 7.65 27.25 16.68
CA GLU A 71 8.56 26.20 17.13
C GLU A 71 7.96 24.78 17.15
N LEU A 72 6.63 24.67 17.27
CA LEU A 72 5.91 23.40 17.24
C LEU A 72 5.43 23.05 15.84
N GLN A 73 5.44 23.99 14.90
CA GLN A 73 5.13 23.75 13.50
C GLN A 73 6.33 23.11 12.80
N HIS A 74 6.15 21.89 12.33
CA HIS A 74 7.10 21.24 11.45
C HIS A 74 6.42 20.99 10.11
N PHE A 75 6.75 21.82 9.12
CA PHE A 75 6.66 21.37 7.74
C PHE A 75 7.76 20.34 7.59
N ASP A 76 7.43 19.07 7.81
CA ASP A 76 8.38 18.00 7.65
C ASP A 76 8.79 17.91 6.18
N GLU A 77 9.87 18.63 5.86
CA GLU A 77 10.93 18.05 5.06
C GLU A 77 11.82 17.13 5.93
N ARG A 78 11.50 16.86 7.21
CA ARG A 78 12.33 16.00 8.09
C ARG A 78 11.99 14.50 8.06
N GLU A 79 11.68 14.00 6.87
CA GLU A 79 12.21 12.70 6.40
C GLU A 79 12.95 12.81 5.04
N MET A 80 13.24 14.02 4.56
CA MET A 80 14.34 14.29 3.63
C MET A 80 15.56 14.67 4.45
N ASN A 81 16.21 13.67 5.05
CA ASN A 81 17.62 13.82 5.39
C ASN A 81 18.35 14.19 4.10
N HIS A 82 18.72 15.46 3.95
CA HIS A 82 19.46 15.96 2.79
C HIS A 82 20.86 15.35 2.66
N ASP A 83 21.32 14.54 3.63
CA ASP A 83 22.52 13.69 3.56
C ASP A 83 22.23 12.17 3.57
N LEU A 84 20.95 11.76 3.50
CA LEU A 84 20.51 10.36 3.33
C LEU A 84 19.49 10.19 2.18
N ILE A 85 19.45 11.14 1.22
CA ILE A 85 18.85 10.92 -0.11
C ILE A 85 19.62 9.83 -0.89
N VAL A 86 20.71 9.33 -0.30
CA VAL A 86 21.21 7.97 -0.48
C VAL A 86 20.68 7.08 0.63
N LYS A 87 20.01 5.99 0.27
CA LYS A 87 19.36 4.97 1.13
C LYS A 87 17.87 5.32 1.28
N THR A 88 17.08 5.15 0.23
CA THR A 88 16.23 3.94 0.09
C THR A 88 15.06 4.31 -0.82
N LEU A 89 14.57 3.44 -1.71
CA LEU A 89 13.29 3.67 -2.41
C LEU A 89 12.12 3.54 -1.41
N GLY A 90 11.86 4.62 -0.69
CA GLY A 90 10.72 4.77 0.20
C GLY A 90 9.59 5.54 -0.46
N LEU A 91 8.37 5.27 0.01
CA LEU A 91 7.21 6.14 -0.19
C LEU A 91 7.41 7.40 0.68
N SER A 92 7.65 8.56 0.07
CA SER A 92 7.65 9.83 0.80
C SER A 92 6.28 10.49 0.72
N PHE A 93 5.95 11.31 1.72
CA PHE A 93 4.69 12.04 1.78
C PHE A 93 4.95 13.54 1.64
N ASP A 94 4.44 14.14 0.56
CA ASP A 94 4.39 15.58 0.39
C ASP A 94 3.12 16.11 1.06
N VAL A 95 3.29 16.67 2.25
CA VAL A 95 2.19 17.22 3.04
C VAL A 95 1.52 18.39 2.31
N LYS A 96 2.27 19.26 1.64
CA LYS A 96 1.72 20.48 1.01
C LYS A 96 0.83 20.14 -0.17
N LEU A 97 1.29 19.20 -1.01
CA LEU A 97 0.55 18.78 -2.20
C LEU A 97 -0.43 17.63 -1.92
N ASP A 98 -0.39 17.05 -0.72
CA ASP A 98 -1.15 15.88 -0.32
C ASP A 98 -0.95 14.67 -1.26
N MET A 99 0.32 14.39 -1.58
CA MET A 99 0.71 13.33 -2.50
C MET A 99 1.73 12.40 -1.89
N PHE A 100 1.61 11.11 -2.19
CA PHE A 100 2.71 10.19 -2.06
C PHE A 100 3.67 10.37 -3.23
N LYS A 101 4.97 10.46 -2.94
CA LYS A 101 6.03 10.62 -3.93
C LYS A 101 7.00 9.46 -3.83
N ILE A 102 7.35 8.90 -4.99
CA ILE A 102 8.32 7.81 -5.09
C ILE A 102 9.39 8.26 -6.07
N SER A 103 10.63 8.30 -5.61
CA SER A 103 11.76 8.83 -6.38
C SER A 103 12.87 7.80 -6.48
N SER A 104 13.61 7.85 -7.58
CA SER A 104 14.77 6.99 -7.80
C SER A 104 15.87 7.23 -6.75
N PRO A 105 16.61 6.20 -6.29
CA PRO A 105 17.70 6.37 -5.35
C PRO A 105 18.91 6.99 -6.04
N LYS A 106 19.46 8.07 -5.47
CA LYS A 106 20.49 8.85 -6.16
C LYS A 106 21.91 8.24 -6.12
N GLU A 107 22.35 7.52 -5.08
CA GLU A 107 23.81 7.21 -4.98
C GLU A 107 24.26 5.79 -4.50
N SER A 108 23.39 4.82 -4.19
CA SER A 108 23.84 3.57 -3.48
C SER A 108 23.87 2.27 -4.30
N ILE A 109 23.64 2.29 -5.61
CA ILE A 109 23.16 1.08 -6.30
C ILE A 109 24.25 0.27 -7.04
N THR A 110 25.33 0.90 -7.50
CA THR A 110 26.30 0.32 -8.45
C THR A 110 27.33 -0.65 -7.86
N LYS A 111 27.38 -0.87 -6.54
CA LYS A 111 28.43 -1.70 -5.90
C LYS A 111 27.94 -3.06 -5.39
N ALA A 112 26.72 -3.46 -5.74
CA ALA A 112 26.12 -4.70 -5.27
C ALA A 112 26.50 -5.88 -6.17
N ASN A 113 27.69 -6.44 -5.93
CA ASN A 113 28.23 -7.59 -6.65
C ASN A 113 28.04 -8.95 -5.93
N THR A 114 27.30 -8.97 -4.82
CA THR A 114 26.99 -10.17 -4.04
C THR A 114 25.51 -10.26 -3.74
N LYS A 115 25.00 -11.48 -3.53
CA LYS A 115 23.60 -11.74 -3.15
C LYS A 115 23.18 -10.96 -1.91
N ARG A 116 24.06 -10.85 -0.90
CA ARG A 116 23.83 -10.07 0.34
C ARG A 116 23.61 -8.60 0.04
N LYS A 117 24.45 -8.00 -0.80
CA LYS A 117 24.34 -6.57 -1.12
C LYS A 117 23.08 -6.27 -1.93
N ILE A 118 22.72 -7.15 -2.88
CA ILE A 118 21.46 -7.02 -3.62
C ILE A 118 20.27 -7.10 -2.67
N LEU A 119 20.20 -8.12 -1.82
CA LEU A 119 19.10 -8.26 -0.86
C LEU A 119 19.04 -7.05 0.08
N SER A 120 20.18 -6.61 0.62
CA SER A 120 20.26 -5.43 1.49
C SER A 120 19.71 -4.19 0.78
N PHE A 121 20.01 -4.02 -0.51
CA PHE A 121 19.44 -2.94 -1.30
C PHE A 121 17.93 -3.10 -1.52
N LEU A 122 17.43 -4.30 -1.78
CA LEU A 122 15.99 -4.53 -1.98
C LEU A 122 15.17 -4.40 -0.68
N CYS A 123 15.72 -4.80 0.46
CA CYS A 123 15.09 -4.66 1.77
C CYS A 123 14.92 -3.20 2.21
N LYS A 124 15.63 -2.28 1.57
CA LYS A 124 15.39 -0.85 1.77
C LYS A 124 13.99 -0.50 1.29
N PHE A 125 13.54 -1.04 0.17
CA PHE A 125 12.31 -0.59 -0.44
C PHE A 125 11.10 -0.82 0.49
N TYR A 126 10.36 0.24 0.76
CA TYR A 126 9.18 0.20 1.62
C TYR A 126 7.95 0.69 0.86
N ASP A 127 7.05 -0.25 0.57
CA ASP A 127 5.80 0.00 -0.15
C ASP A 127 4.67 -0.85 0.46
N PRO A 128 4.05 -0.37 1.56
CA PRO A 128 3.01 -1.13 2.25
C PRO A 128 1.72 -1.26 1.42
N LEU A 129 1.49 -0.35 0.48
CA LEU A 129 0.31 -0.30 -0.38
C LEU A 129 0.54 -0.99 -1.74
N GLY A 130 1.76 -1.33 -2.11
CA GLY A 130 2.09 -1.92 -3.40
C GLY A 130 1.95 -0.94 -4.57
N LEU A 131 2.12 0.37 -4.36
CA LEU A 131 1.97 1.38 -5.40
C LEU A 131 3.03 1.26 -6.52
N VAL A 132 4.20 0.70 -6.21
CA VAL A 132 5.27 0.38 -7.19
C VAL A 132 5.45 -1.13 -7.33
N GLY A 133 4.34 -1.87 -7.25
CA GLY A 133 4.29 -3.32 -7.38
C GLY A 133 5.14 -3.89 -8.53
N PRO A 134 5.09 -3.36 -9.77
CA PRO A 134 5.90 -3.85 -10.89
C PRO A 134 7.41 -3.82 -10.62
N LEU A 135 7.92 -2.75 -10.01
CA LEU A 135 9.33 -2.61 -9.67
C LEU A 135 9.77 -3.69 -8.68
N PHE A 136 8.95 -3.93 -7.65
CA PHE A 136 9.20 -4.98 -6.66
C PHE A 136 9.13 -6.38 -7.26
N VAL A 137 8.27 -6.63 -8.24
CA VAL A 137 8.18 -7.94 -8.91
C VAL A 137 9.48 -8.23 -9.65
N SER A 138 9.97 -7.29 -10.46
CA SER A 138 11.24 -7.44 -11.20
C SER A 138 12.41 -7.73 -10.25
N ALA A 139 12.53 -6.94 -9.17
CA ALA A 139 13.52 -7.16 -8.12
C ALA A 139 13.43 -8.55 -7.47
N LYS A 140 12.22 -8.99 -7.11
CA LYS A 140 11.98 -10.30 -6.48
C LYS A 140 12.28 -11.46 -7.44
N ILE A 141 12.06 -11.29 -8.75
CA ILE A 141 12.42 -12.29 -9.77
C ILE A 141 13.94 -12.43 -9.84
N ILE A 142 14.70 -11.33 -9.84
CA ILE A 142 16.17 -11.36 -9.79
C ILE A 142 16.64 -12.14 -8.55
N MET A 143 16.09 -11.80 -7.37
CA MET A 143 16.41 -12.54 -6.15
C MET A 143 16.09 -14.02 -6.27
N GLN A 144 14.92 -14.38 -6.81
CA GLN A 144 14.54 -15.78 -7.00
C GLN A 144 15.56 -16.53 -7.87
N ARG A 145 16.06 -15.91 -8.94
CA ARG A 145 17.12 -16.50 -9.79
C ARG A 145 18.41 -16.74 -9.03
N LEU A 146 18.85 -15.79 -8.21
CA LEU A 146 20.04 -15.95 -7.35
C LEU A 146 19.89 -17.15 -6.40
N TRP A 147 18.71 -17.32 -5.81
CA TRP A 147 18.41 -18.46 -4.94
C TRP A 147 18.44 -19.80 -5.68
N LEU A 148 17.90 -19.86 -6.91
CA LEU A 148 17.93 -21.08 -7.74
C LEU A 148 19.33 -21.52 -8.12
N LYS A 149 20.21 -20.55 -8.40
CA LYS A 149 21.62 -20.80 -8.74
C LYS A 149 22.46 -21.23 -7.52
N LYS A 150 21.87 -21.27 -6.31
CA LYS A 150 22.52 -21.68 -5.06
C LYS A 150 23.80 -20.91 -4.75
N ILE A 151 23.85 -19.63 -5.12
CA ILE A 151 24.97 -18.73 -4.85
C ILE A 151 24.97 -18.40 -3.34
N ASP A 152 26.13 -18.43 -2.68
CA ASP A 152 26.21 -18.05 -1.27
C ASP A 152 26.09 -16.54 -1.06
N TRP A 153 26.01 -16.10 0.19
CA TRP A 153 25.69 -14.70 0.51
C TRP A 153 26.72 -13.69 -0.02
N ASP A 154 27.99 -14.05 0.07
CA ASP A 154 29.13 -13.17 -0.19
C ASP A 154 29.93 -13.57 -1.44
N ASP A 155 29.44 -14.56 -2.18
CA ASP A 155 29.98 -14.95 -3.48
C ASP A 155 29.79 -13.83 -4.51
N ILE A 156 30.78 -13.70 -5.39
CA ILE A 156 30.73 -12.81 -6.54
C ILE A 156 29.77 -13.39 -7.57
N LEU A 157 28.86 -12.56 -8.06
CA LEU A 157 27.91 -12.93 -9.11
C LEU A 157 28.63 -13.15 -10.43
N SER A 158 28.14 -14.10 -11.24
CA SER A 158 28.58 -14.23 -12.64
C SER A 158 28.19 -13.00 -13.46
N ASP A 159 28.94 -12.73 -14.52
CA ASP A 159 28.72 -11.57 -15.39
C ASP A 159 27.26 -11.45 -15.88
N GLU A 160 26.65 -12.57 -16.32
CA GLU A 160 25.22 -12.62 -16.73
C GLU A 160 24.25 -12.09 -15.66
N LEU A 161 24.47 -12.44 -14.39
CA LEU A 161 23.60 -12.05 -13.28
C LEU A 161 23.88 -10.61 -12.85
N LEU A 162 25.13 -10.18 -12.95
CA LEU A 162 25.53 -8.82 -12.68
C LEU A 162 24.96 -7.87 -13.73
N GLU A 163 25.03 -8.20 -15.01
CA GLU A 163 24.43 -7.43 -16.11
C GLU A 163 22.91 -7.26 -15.91
N THR A 164 22.19 -8.35 -15.59
CA THR A 164 20.75 -8.29 -15.31
C THR A 164 20.45 -7.37 -14.12
N TRP A 165 21.30 -7.41 -13.09
CA TRP A 165 21.17 -6.54 -11.93
C TRP A 165 21.44 -5.08 -12.29
N GLU A 166 22.53 -4.80 -13.00
CA GLU A 166 22.92 -3.46 -13.42
C GLU A 166 21.88 -2.82 -14.35
N GLU A 167 21.27 -3.59 -15.24
CA GLU A 167 20.17 -3.14 -16.09
C GLU A 167 18.94 -2.72 -15.25
N PHE A 168 18.54 -3.56 -14.27
CA PHE A 168 17.45 -3.22 -13.36
C PHE A 168 17.74 -1.91 -12.61
N VAL A 169 18.96 -1.75 -12.13
CA VAL A 169 19.44 -0.58 -11.41
C VAL A 169 19.44 0.67 -12.30
N GLU A 170 19.86 0.55 -13.54
CA GLU A 170 19.93 1.66 -14.47
C GLU A 170 18.53 2.11 -14.92
N ASN A 171 17.62 1.16 -15.16
CA ASN A 171 16.20 1.48 -15.41
C ASN A 171 15.57 2.19 -14.22
N LEU A 172 15.93 1.78 -13.01
CA LEU A 172 15.48 2.42 -11.79
C LEU A 172 16.05 3.84 -11.64
N ARG A 173 17.30 4.11 -12.04
CA ARG A 173 17.88 5.46 -12.08
C ARG A 173 17.16 6.40 -13.04
N LYS A 174 16.74 5.88 -14.19
CA LYS A 174 16.01 6.62 -15.23
C LYS A 174 14.54 6.86 -14.88
N MET A 175 14.03 6.23 -13.81
CA MET A 175 12.65 6.38 -13.39
C MET A 175 12.36 7.82 -12.95
N GLU A 176 11.38 8.45 -13.61
CA GLU A 176 10.84 9.73 -13.18
C GLU A 176 10.10 9.61 -11.83
N PRO A 177 10.05 10.68 -11.03
CA PRO A 177 9.29 10.68 -9.79
C PRO A 177 7.81 10.38 -10.04
N ILE A 178 7.29 9.37 -9.36
CA ILE A 178 5.87 9.02 -9.41
C ILE A 178 5.16 9.75 -8.28
N ASN A 179 4.14 10.55 -8.62
CA ASN A 179 3.30 11.24 -7.66
C ASN A 179 1.89 10.64 -7.66
N ILE A 180 1.39 10.25 -6.50
CA ILE A 180 0.09 9.59 -6.32
C ILE A 180 -0.71 10.41 -5.30
N PRO A 181 -1.86 11.00 -5.68
CA PRO A 181 -2.72 11.71 -4.75
C PRO A 181 -3.16 10.81 -3.59
N ARG A 182 -3.02 11.29 -2.35
CA ARG A 182 -3.44 10.54 -1.15
C ARG A 182 -4.95 10.63 -0.95
N TYR A 183 -5.55 11.78 -1.26
CA TYR A 183 -6.98 12.00 -1.07
C TYR A 183 -7.82 11.25 -2.09
N LEU A 184 -8.73 10.40 -1.61
CA LEU A 184 -9.57 9.52 -2.42
C LEU A 184 -10.96 10.11 -2.77
N GLN A 185 -11.24 11.34 -2.34
CA GLN A 185 -12.51 12.04 -2.63
C GLN A 185 -13.79 11.28 -2.19
N LEU A 186 -13.70 10.51 -1.10
CA LEU A 186 -14.80 9.70 -0.58
C LEU A 186 -15.76 10.55 0.27
N ASN A 187 -16.46 11.47 -0.38
CA ASN A 187 -17.45 12.34 0.25
C ASN A 187 -18.87 11.71 0.18
N SER A 188 -19.80 12.24 0.97
CA SER A 188 -21.19 11.74 1.05
C SER A 188 -22.01 11.95 -0.23
N HIS A 189 -21.58 12.84 -1.11
CA HIS A 189 -22.23 13.14 -2.39
C HIS A 189 -21.71 12.28 -3.54
N ALA A 190 -20.71 11.43 -3.24
CA ALA A 190 -20.05 10.57 -4.20
C ALA A 190 -20.61 9.15 -4.22
N THR A 191 -20.61 8.55 -5.40
CA THR A 191 -20.71 7.10 -5.53
C THR A 191 -19.31 6.52 -5.61
N SER A 192 -18.89 5.77 -4.59
CA SER A 192 -17.56 5.18 -4.52
C SER A 192 -17.61 3.67 -4.78
N GLU A 193 -16.79 3.22 -5.72
CA GLU A 193 -16.74 1.85 -6.18
C GLU A 193 -15.32 1.31 -6.05
N LEU A 194 -15.16 0.14 -5.41
CA LEU A 194 -13.90 -0.58 -5.44
C LEU A 194 -13.84 -1.43 -6.70
N VAL A 195 -12.80 -1.24 -7.49
CA VAL A 195 -12.60 -1.98 -8.74
C VAL A 195 -11.29 -2.76 -8.66
N GLY A 196 -11.40 -4.07 -8.63
CA GLY A 196 -10.28 -5.00 -8.52
C GLY A 196 -9.99 -5.70 -9.83
N PHE A 197 -8.72 -5.80 -10.20
CA PHE A 197 -8.25 -6.64 -11.31
C PHE A 197 -7.21 -7.63 -10.82
N CYS A 198 -7.16 -8.81 -11.43
CA CYS A 198 -6.16 -9.81 -11.13
C CYS A 198 -5.64 -10.47 -12.41
N ASP A 199 -4.36 -10.82 -12.39
CA ASP A 199 -3.68 -11.43 -13.53
C ASP A 199 -2.51 -12.31 -13.02
N ALA A 200 -2.10 -13.27 -13.84
CA ALA A 200 -1.00 -14.17 -13.55
C ALA A 200 -0.16 -14.49 -14.78
N SER A 201 1.14 -14.55 -14.55
CA SER A 201 2.15 -15.04 -15.50
C SER A 201 2.88 -16.25 -14.92
N MET A 202 3.73 -16.88 -15.73
CA MET A 202 4.61 -17.96 -15.26
C MET A 202 5.60 -17.52 -14.17
N PHE A 203 5.89 -16.22 -14.06
CA PHE A 203 6.89 -15.69 -13.12
C PHE A 203 6.26 -15.13 -11.84
N ALA A 204 5.09 -14.51 -11.94
CA ALA A 204 4.42 -13.85 -10.83
C ALA A 204 2.93 -13.72 -11.10
N TYR A 205 2.15 -13.59 -10.03
CA TYR A 205 0.74 -13.27 -10.09
C TYR A 205 0.43 -12.11 -9.15
N GLY A 206 -0.58 -11.32 -9.51
CA GLY A 206 -0.86 -10.07 -8.82
C GLY A 206 -2.33 -9.68 -8.86
N ALA A 207 -2.66 -8.75 -7.98
CA ALA A 207 -3.95 -8.12 -7.89
C ALA A 207 -3.75 -6.62 -7.69
N VAL A 208 -4.59 -5.82 -8.33
CA VAL A 208 -4.60 -4.37 -8.22
C VAL A 208 -6.01 -3.91 -7.87
N VAL A 209 -6.11 -2.91 -7.00
CA VAL A 209 -7.38 -2.34 -6.56
C VAL A 209 -7.35 -0.85 -6.81
N TYR A 210 -8.34 -0.40 -7.59
CA TYR A 210 -8.64 0.99 -7.84
C TYR A 210 -9.86 1.41 -7.02
N ILE A 211 -9.91 2.69 -6.71
CA ILE A 211 -11.12 3.34 -6.27
C ILE A 211 -11.63 4.23 -7.40
N ARG A 212 -12.89 4.03 -7.75
CA ARG A 212 -13.61 4.84 -8.74
C ARG A 212 -14.62 5.68 -7.99
N THR A 213 -14.52 6.99 -8.13
CA THR A 213 -15.41 7.94 -7.49
C THR A 213 -16.22 8.65 -8.58
N VAL A 214 -17.54 8.62 -8.45
CA VAL A 214 -18.49 9.20 -9.41
C VAL A 214 -19.25 10.33 -8.73
N ASN A 215 -18.86 11.56 -9.08
CA ASN A 215 -19.51 12.81 -8.68
C ASN A 215 -19.96 13.54 -9.95
N GLU A 216 -19.75 14.86 -10.03
CA GLU A 216 -19.82 15.64 -11.27
C GLU A 216 -18.80 15.15 -12.30
N THR A 217 -17.64 14.66 -11.84
CA THR A 217 -16.59 14.05 -12.65
C THR A 217 -16.34 12.62 -12.17
N VAL A 218 -15.87 11.77 -13.10
CA VAL A 218 -15.45 10.40 -12.78
C VAL A 218 -13.95 10.39 -12.61
N THR A 219 -13.48 10.05 -11.42
CA THR A 219 -12.06 9.88 -11.11
C THR A 219 -11.77 8.42 -10.79
N SER A 220 -10.56 7.97 -11.12
CA SER A 220 -10.10 6.62 -10.82
C SER A 220 -8.66 6.67 -10.36
N THR A 221 -8.41 6.16 -9.16
CA THR A 221 -7.10 6.23 -8.51
C THR A 221 -6.68 4.85 -8.03
N LEU A 222 -5.41 4.52 -8.24
CA LEU A 222 -4.81 3.30 -7.71
C LEU A 222 -4.80 3.40 -6.18
N LEU A 223 -5.50 2.47 -5.51
CA LEU A 223 -5.57 2.44 -4.05
C LEU A 223 -4.45 1.57 -3.47
N CYS A 224 -4.32 0.35 -3.98
CA CYS A 224 -3.25 -0.57 -3.58
C CYS A 224 -3.07 -1.68 -4.61
N SER A 225 -1.92 -2.34 -4.58
CA SER A 225 -1.69 -3.58 -5.30
C SER A 225 -0.99 -4.61 -4.43
N LYS A 226 -1.03 -5.86 -4.85
CA LYS A 226 -0.28 -6.93 -4.20
C LYS A 226 0.18 -7.93 -5.24
N SER A 227 1.44 -8.32 -5.13
CA SER A 227 2.06 -9.30 -6.02
C SER A 227 2.75 -10.41 -5.23
N ARG A 228 2.80 -11.59 -5.85
CA ARG A 228 3.53 -12.76 -5.35
C ARG A 228 4.30 -13.41 -6.50
N ILE A 229 5.50 -13.87 -6.20
CA ILE A 229 6.30 -14.63 -7.15
C ILE A 229 5.77 -16.05 -7.26
N ALA A 230 5.69 -16.56 -8.49
CA ALA A 230 5.24 -17.91 -8.77
C ALA A 230 6.20 -18.93 -8.11
N PRO A 231 5.68 -19.91 -7.34
CA PRO A 231 6.51 -20.96 -6.76
C PRO A 231 7.13 -21.83 -7.85
N LEU A 232 8.45 -21.98 -7.85
CA LEU A 232 9.15 -22.81 -8.85
C LEU A 232 9.21 -24.29 -8.47
N ASN A 233 9.05 -24.61 -7.18
CA ASN A 233 9.04 -25.97 -6.68
C ASN A 233 7.75 -26.74 -7.04
N LYS A 234 6.69 -26.03 -7.42
CA LYS A 234 5.42 -26.61 -7.86
C LYS A 234 5.22 -26.21 -9.31
N LYS A 235 5.16 -27.18 -10.23
CA LYS A 235 4.78 -26.94 -11.63
C LYS A 235 3.30 -26.56 -11.69
N LEU A 236 2.98 -25.32 -11.33
CA LEU A 236 1.63 -24.77 -11.43
C LEU A 236 1.38 -24.38 -12.88
N THR A 237 0.21 -24.76 -13.39
CA THR A 237 -0.26 -24.32 -14.69
C THR A 237 -0.72 -22.87 -14.62
N ILE A 238 -0.73 -22.18 -15.76
CA ILE A 238 -1.22 -20.78 -15.85
C ILE A 238 -2.62 -20.63 -15.24
N PRO A 239 -3.63 -21.49 -15.55
CA PRO A 239 -4.95 -21.37 -14.93
C PRO A 239 -4.96 -21.48 -13.40
N ARG A 240 -4.03 -22.25 -12.81
CA ARG A 240 -3.89 -22.32 -11.35
C ARG A 240 -3.27 -21.07 -10.77
N LEU A 241 -2.34 -20.43 -11.49
CA LEU A 241 -1.76 -19.15 -11.08
C LEU A 241 -2.78 -18.02 -11.18
N GLU A 242 -3.61 -18.02 -12.22
CA GLU A 242 -4.75 -17.10 -12.36
C GLU A 242 -5.79 -17.32 -11.25
N LEU A 243 -6.09 -18.58 -10.89
CA LEU A 243 -6.95 -18.85 -9.73
C LEU A 243 -6.35 -18.32 -8.42
N ASN A 244 -5.02 -18.41 -8.26
CA ASN A 244 -4.32 -17.84 -7.11
C ASN A 244 -4.32 -16.30 -7.13
N SER A 245 -4.27 -15.66 -8.31
CA SER A 245 -4.39 -14.20 -8.43
C SER A 245 -5.79 -13.73 -8.04
N ALA A 246 -6.83 -14.44 -8.45
CA ALA A 246 -8.21 -14.20 -8.06
C ALA A 246 -8.41 -14.34 -6.54
N LEU A 247 -7.83 -15.37 -5.92
CA LEU A 247 -7.82 -15.52 -4.46
C LEU A 247 -7.05 -14.39 -3.77
N LEU A 248 -5.92 -13.94 -4.34
CA LEU A 248 -5.16 -12.82 -3.81
C LEU A 248 -5.99 -11.53 -3.84
N LEU A 249 -6.70 -11.28 -4.95
CA LEU A 249 -7.59 -10.13 -5.09
C LEU A 249 -8.72 -10.15 -4.06
N ALA A 250 -9.40 -11.28 -3.89
CA ALA A 250 -10.47 -11.42 -2.90
C ALA A 250 -9.98 -11.07 -1.47
N ASN A 251 -8.78 -11.53 -1.11
CA ASN A 251 -8.17 -11.23 0.19
C ASN A 251 -7.82 -9.74 0.36
N VAL A 252 -7.26 -9.11 -0.68
CA VAL A 252 -6.94 -7.67 -0.66
C VAL A 252 -8.22 -6.85 -0.52
N ILE A 253 -9.23 -7.15 -1.33
CA ILE A 253 -10.52 -6.47 -1.31
C ILE A 253 -11.22 -6.64 0.03
N HIS A 254 -11.21 -7.84 0.62
CA HIS A 254 -11.79 -8.07 1.94
C HIS A 254 -11.12 -7.16 3.00
N LYS A 255 -9.79 -7.04 2.97
CA LYS A 255 -9.06 -6.15 3.88
C LYS A 255 -9.40 -4.67 3.63
N VAL A 256 -9.34 -4.22 2.38
CA VAL A 256 -9.66 -2.83 2.01
C VAL A 256 -11.10 -2.47 2.38
N TYR A 257 -12.06 -3.33 2.04
CA TYR A 257 -13.47 -3.14 2.34
C TYR A 257 -13.72 -3.11 3.84
N SER A 258 -13.00 -3.90 4.66
CA SER A 258 -13.15 -3.85 6.12
C SER A 258 -12.77 -2.49 6.73
N VAL A 259 -11.81 -1.80 6.12
CA VAL A 259 -11.35 -0.46 6.53
C VAL A 259 -12.29 0.63 6.00
N LEU A 260 -12.70 0.52 4.73
CA LEU A 260 -13.47 1.56 4.04
C LEU A 260 -14.99 1.34 4.06
N LYS A 261 -15.49 0.31 4.75
CA LYS A 261 -16.86 -0.22 4.65
C LYS A 261 -17.98 0.82 4.55
N LYS A 262 -17.93 1.88 5.36
CA LYS A 262 -18.97 2.92 5.42
C LYS A 262 -18.95 3.91 4.25
N ARG A 263 -17.91 3.88 3.43
CA ARG A 263 -17.65 4.82 2.33
C ARG A 263 -17.70 4.16 0.95
N ILE A 264 -17.95 2.86 0.86
CA ILE A 264 -17.95 2.11 -0.41
C ILE A 264 -19.37 1.64 -0.73
N ASN A 265 -19.85 1.99 -1.91
CA ASN A 265 -21.19 1.64 -2.38
C ASN A 265 -21.20 0.29 -3.12
N LYS A 266 -20.18 0.04 -3.96
CA LYS A 266 -20.11 -1.16 -4.82
C LYS A 266 -18.70 -1.71 -4.89
N VAL A 267 -18.61 -3.00 -5.22
CA VAL A 267 -17.36 -3.72 -5.42
C VAL A 267 -17.47 -4.53 -6.71
N TYR A 268 -16.52 -4.31 -7.62
CA TYR A 268 -16.39 -5.00 -8.90
C TYR A 268 -15.04 -5.71 -8.94
N LEU A 269 -15.02 -7.00 -9.25
CA LEU A 269 -13.80 -7.81 -9.32
C LEU A 269 -13.71 -8.45 -10.69
N TYR A 270 -12.61 -8.24 -11.39
CA TYR A 270 -12.42 -8.68 -12.76
C TYR A 270 -11.25 -9.66 -12.89
N SER A 271 -11.44 -10.64 -13.77
CA SER A 271 -10.40 -11.54 -14.27
C SER A 271 -10.64 -11.77 -15.78
N ASP A 272 -9.59 -11.81 -16.56
CA ASP A 272 -9.62 -12.11 -18.00
C ASP A 272 -9.68 -13.62 -18.29
N SER A 273 -9.45 -14.47 -17.29
CA SER A 273 -9.47 -15.93 -17.43
C SER A 273 -10.88 -16.51 -17.31
N ASN A 274 -11.47 -16.83 -18.47
CA ASN A 274 -12.74 -17.56 -18.56
C ASN A 274 -12.71 -18.90 -17.81
N ILE A 275 -11.56 -19.57 -17.77
CA ILE A 275 -11.38 -20.85 -17.06
C ILE A 275 -11.56 -20.63 -15.55
N VAL A 276 -10.92 -19.60 -15.00
CA VAL A 276 -11.02 -19.26 -13.58
C VAL A 276 -12.44 -18.82 -13.22
N LEU A 277 -13.06 -17.98 -14.05
CA LEU A 277 -14.46 -17.57 -13.85
C LEU A 277 -15.41 -18.78 -13.84
N ALA A 278 -15.19 -19.75 -14.72
CA ALA A 278 -15.97 -20.99 -14.74
C ALA A 278 -15.73 -21.84 -13.47
N TRP A 279 -14.48 -21.96 -13.03
CA TRP A 279 -14.14 -22.68 -11.79
C TRP A 279 -14.77 -22.05 -10.55
N ILE A 280 -14.75 -20.72 -10.44
CA ILE A 280 -15.36 -19.99 -9.30
C ILE A 280 -16.87 -20.17 -9.29
N LYS A 281 -17.52 -20.17 -10.46
CA LYS A 281 -18.97 -20.40 -10.58
C LYS A 281 -19.37 -21.86 -10.36
N THR A 282 -18.41 -22.79 -10.39
CA THR A 282 -18.68 -24.22 -10.20
C THR A 282 -18.78 -24.55 -8.71
N ASN A 283 -19.82 -25.28 -8.33
CA ASN A 283 -20.02 -25.71 -6.94
C ASN A 283 -18.78 -26.46 -6.40
N SER A 284 -18.32 -26.06 -5.22
CA SER A 284 -17.07 -26.53 -4.58
C SER A 284 -16.98 -28.06 -4.41
N VAL A 285 -18.13 -28.75 -4.38
CA VAL A 285 -18.23 -30.21 -4.26
C VAL A 285 -17.68 -30.96 -5.49
N LYS A 286 -17.61 -30.32 -6.66
CA LYS A 286 -17.10 -30.94 -7.90
C LYS A 286 -15.61 -30.72 -8.15
N LEU A 287 -14.96 -29.86 -7.37
CA LEU A 287 -13.54 -29.55 -7.52
C LEU A 287 -12.76 -30.30 -6.44
N ASN A 288 -12.00 -31.33 -6.82
CA ASN A 288 -11.13 -32.05 -5.88
C ASN A 288 -10.16 -31.06 -5.20
N PRO A 289 -10.25 -30.84 -3.87
CA PRO A 289 -9.38 -29.91 -3.17
C PRO A 289 -8.02 -30.57 -2.99
N CYS A 290 -7.08 -30.28 -3.88
CA CYS A 290 -5.69 -30.68 -3.68
C CYS A 290 -5.02 -29.68 -2.71
N GLY A 291 -5.34 -29.85 -1.43
CA GLY A 291 -4.79 -29.08 -0.32
C GLY A 291 -5.77 -29.06 0.85
N LYS A 292 -5.43 -29.73 1.96
CA LYS A 292 -6.16 -29.60 3.22
C LYS A 292 -6.14 -28.13 3.66
N GLN A 293 -7.20 -27.39 3.38
CA GLN A 293 -7.53 -26.13 4.05
C GLN A 293 -8.79 -26.38 4.86
N ASN A 294 -8.66 -26.20 6.17
CA ASN A 294 -9.74 -26.33 7.13
C ASN A 294 -10.94 -25.48 6.70
N ASN A 295 -12.10 -26.13 6.60
CA ASN A 295 -13.41 -25.53 6.36
C ASN A 295 -13.70 -24.42 7.40
N LYS A 296 -13.40 -23.17 7.05
CA LYS A 296 -14.01 -21.97 7.65
C LYS A 296 -14.42 -20.90 6.63
N ASP A 297 -14.10 -21.06 5.35
CA ASP A 297 -14.24 -20.01 4.32
C ASP A 297 -15.38 -20.22 3.32
N SER A 298 -16.43 -20.99 3.67
CA SER A 298 -17.63 -21.12 2.82
C SER A 298 -18.48 -19.85 2.71
N ARG A 299 -18.14 -18.77 3.43
CA ARG A 299 -18.87 -17.49 3.42
C ARG A 299 -18.35 -16.44 2.43
N LEU A 300 -17.27 -16.72 1.70
CA LEU A 300 -16.72 -15.77 0.71
C LEU A 300 -17.51 -15.75 -0.61
N ASN A 301 -18.12 -16.89 -1.00
CA ASN A 301 -18.82 -17.03 -2.28
C ASN A 301 -20.13 -16.23 -2.41
N GLU A 302 -20.74 -15.80 -1.29
CA GLU A 302 -22.01 -15.08 -1.34
C GLU A 302 -21.86 -13.54 -1.35
N ARG A 303 -20.65 -13.00 -1.13
CA ARG A 303 -20.48 -11.54 -0.93
C ARG A 303 -19.85 -10.78 -2.08
N TYR A 304 -19.18 -11.44 -3.02
CA TYR A 304 -18.48 -10.77 -4.11
C TYR A 304 -18.64 -11.56 -5.41
N ALA A 305 -19.36 -11.01 -6.37
CA ALA A 305 -19.43 -11.57 -7.71
C ALA A 305 -18.17 -11.14 -8.49
N MET A 306 -17.34 -12.10 -8.87
CA MET A 306 -16.29 -11.88 -9.86
C MET A 306 -16.97 -11.85 -11.24
N VAL A 307 -16.80 -10.73 -11.95
CA VAL A 307 -17.36 -10.48 -13.28
C VAL A 307 -16.31 -10.83 -14.31
#